data_AF-A0A2D6KTF7-F1
#
_entry.id   AF-A0A2D6KTF7-F1
#
_cell.length_a   1.000
_cell.length_b   1.000
_cell.length_c   1.000
_cell.angle_alpha   90.00
_cell.angle_beta   90.00
_cell.angle_gamma   90.00
#
_symmetry.space_group_name_H-M   'P 1'
#
loop_
_entity.id
_entity.type
_entity.pdbx_description
1 polymer ?
#
loop_
_entity_poly.entity_id
_entity_poly.type
_entity_poly.pdbx_seq_one_letter_code
_entity_poly.pdbx_strand_id
1 'polypeptide(L)'
;MMLQRKSGAIELSMTTLIVVVLSLTLLILGFVFIRSIMCGAIGLTESINDKTEREVTQLFETSGNELVCDGSQESGSLVPGEENHIFCSINAKTQKNDYYVVYEKIEASGGISDREVINWVTRKTWSESDFPTNDRDPRKTLTVSIPEEASEGDVRINIDAYKITETGERISLGGSKNLDFKVTRTGIVRNVLC
;
A
#
# COMPACT_ATOMS: atom_id res chain seq x y z
N MET A 1 64.63 34.40 39.14
CA MET A 1 63.94 34.64 37.85
C MET A 1 63.15 33.38 37.49
N MET A 2 61.89 33.26 37.94
CA MET A 2 61.12 32.01 37.83
C MET A 2 59.58 32.21 37.89
N LEU A 3 59.05 33.27 37.30
CA LEU A 3 57.62 33.63 37.44
C LEU A 3 56.82 33.78 36.13
N GLN A 4 57.35 33.38 34.97
CA GLN A 4 56.65 33.55 33.68
C GLN A 4 56.15 32.27 33.00
N ARG A 5 56.17 31.11 33.67
CA ARG A 5 55.73 29.82 33.07
C ARG A 5 54.33 29.31 33.46
N LYS A 6 53.55 30.04 34.27
CA LYS A 6 52.21 29.59 34.73
C LYS A 6 51.04 30.02 33.84
N SER A 7 51.18 31.03 32.98
CA SER A 7 50.04 31.55 32.20
C SER A 7 49.62 30.67 31.01
N GLY A 8 50.56 29.94 30.37
CA GLY A 8 50.24 29.12 29.19
C GLY A 8 49.39 27.88 29.49
N ALA A 9 49.50 27.31 30.69
CA ALA A 9 48.71 26.13 31.08
C ALA A 9 47.24 26.50 31.38
N ILE A 10 46.97 27.74 31.80
CA ILE A 10 45.62 28.20 32.13
C ILE A 10 44.80 28.44 30.85
N GLU A 11 45.41 29.04 29.83
CA GLU A 11 44.74 29.32 28.55
C GLU A 11 44.31 28.03 27.82
N LEU A 12 45.17 27.00 27.84
CA LEU A 12 44.86 25.71 27.22
C LEU A 12 43.70 24.97 27.92
N SER A 13 43.57 25.10 29.23
CA SER A 13 42.47 24.50 30.00
C SER A 13 41.11 25.15 29.75
N MET A 14 41.10 26.45 29.42
CA MET A 14 39.88 27.20 29.14
C MET A 14 39.29 26.81 27.79
N THR A 15 40.13 26.65 26.76
CA THR A 15 39.67 26.23 25.43
C THR A 15 39.08 24.82 25.44
N THR A 16 39.69 23.87 26.18
CA THR A 16 39.15 22.50 26.27
C THR A 16 37.78 22.45 26.93
N LEU A 17 37.55 23.29 27.95
CA LEU A 17 36.25 23.34 28.63
C LEU A 17 35.15 23.85 27.68
N ILE A 18 35.46 24.87 26.88
CA ILE A 18 34.51 25.41 25.89
C ILE A 18 34.14 24.35 24.85
N VAL A 19 35.11 23.59 24.33
CA VAL A 19 34.85 22.53 23.34
C VAL A 19 33.99 21.42 23.92
N VAL A 20 34.23 21.01 25.17
CA VAL A 20 33.42 19.99 25.85
C VAL A 20 31.98 20.47 26.02
N VAL A 21 31.78 21.70 26.47
CA VAL A 21 30.43 22.27 26.64
C VAL A 21 29.71 22.38 25.30
N LEU A 22 30.37 22.85 24.24
CA LEU A 22 29.78 22.93 22.90
C LEU A 22 29.43 21.55 22.33
N SER A 23 30.25 20.55 22.58
CA SER A 23 29.98 19.18 22.13
C SER A 23 28.77 18.59 22.87
N LEU A 24 28.64 18.89 24.17
CA LEU A 24 27.53 18.40 25.00
C LEU A 24 26.20 19.08 24.63
N THR A 25 26.21 20.38 24.30
CA THR A 25 24.99 21.08 23.84
C THR A 25 24.54 20.60 22.46
N LEU A 26 25.47 20.37 21.53
CA LEU A 26 25.14 19.81 20.20
C LEU A 26 24.59 18.39 20.30
N LEU A 27 25.13 17.56 21.21
CA LEU A 27 24.64 16.20 21.45
C LEU A 27 23.18 16.22 21.96
N ILE A 28 22.88 17.07 22.95
CA ILE A 28 21.53 17.18 23.52
C ILE A 28 20.53 17.66 22.45
N LEU A 29 20.89 18.68 21.66
CA LEU A 29 20.04 19.17 20.58
C LEU A 29 19.80 18.12 19.50
N GLY A 30 20.84 17.37 19.11
CA GLY A 30 20.71 16.27 18.15
C GLY A 30 19.75 15.19 18.65
N PHE A 31 19.83 14.83 19.94
CA PHE A 31 18.94 13.83 20.52
C PHE A 31 17.47 14.28 20.57
N VAL A 32 17.21 15.55 20.91
CA VAL A 32 15.86 16.13 20.91
C VAL A 32 15.28 16.17 19.49
N PHE A 33 16.10 16.51 18.49
CA PHE A 33 15.68 16.53 17.10
C PHE A 33 15.28 15.14 16.58
N ILE A 34 16.11 14.12 16.83
CA ILE A 34 15.80 12.73 16.45
C ILE A 34 14.50 12.26 17.10
N ARG A 35 14.31 12.54 18.39
CA ARG A 35 13.08 12.20 19.10
C ARG A 35 11.85 12.87 18.50
N SER A 36 11.98 14.14 18.09
CA SER A 36 10.89 14.88 17.43
C SER A 36 10.48 14.23 16.11
N ILE A 37 11.44 13.85 15.27
CA ILE A 37 11.17 13.16 13.99
C ILE A 37 10.52 11.79 14.22
N MET A 38 11.06 10.98 15.13
CA MET A 38 10.52 9.64 15.38
C MET A 38 9.10 9.70 15.95
N CYS A 39 8.81 10.61 16.89
CA CYS A 39 7.46 10.78 17.41
C CYS A 39 6.50 11.33 16.36
N GLY A 40 6.95 12.25 15.49
CA GLY A 40 6.14 12.76 14.37
C GLY A 40 5.78 11.67 13.36
N ALA A 41 6.72 10.79 13.02
CA ALA A 41 6.50 9.68 12.09
C ALA A 41 5.51 8.63 12.63
N ILE A 42 5.56 8.34 13.94
CA ILE A 42 4.63 7.40 14.58
C ILE A 42 3.19 7.95 14.54
N GLY A 43 2.99 9.23 14.89
CA GLY A 43 1.66 9.84 14.86
C GLY A 43 1.04 9.93 13.46
N LEU A 44 1.87 10.15 12.44
CA LEU A 44 1.42 10.11 11.04
C LEU A 44 0.99 8.70 10.61
N THR A 45 1.72 7.67 11.02
CA THR A 45 1.41 6.27 10.64
C THR A 45 0.09 5.79 11.26
N GLU A 46 -0.13 6.09 12.55
CA GLU A 46 -1.38 5.71 13.25
C GLU A 46 -2.60 6.40 12.64
N SER A 47 -2.48 7.70 12.33
CA SER A 47 -3.59 8.46 11.71
C SER A 47 -3.90 8.08 10.26
N ILE A 48 -2.94 7.51 9.53
CA ILE A 48 -3.16 6.99 8.17
C ILE A 48 -3.92 5.66 8.25
N ASN A 49 -3.51 4.75 9.14
CA ASN A 49 -4.15 3.45 9.30
C ASN A 49 -5.64 3.59 9.68
N ASP A 50 -5.96 4.47 10.63
CA ASP A 50 -7.33 4.74 11.06
C ASP A 50 -8.21 5.32 9.94
N LYS A 51 -7.62 6.13 9.05
CA LYS A 51 -8.37 6.71 7.91
C LYS A 51 -8.66 5.65 6.85
N THR A 52 -7.68 4.82 6.51
CA THR A 52 -7.86 3.73 5.55
C THR A 52 -8.90 2.72 6.03
N GLU A 53 -8.91 2.35 7.31
CA GLU A 53 -9.92 1.44 7.87
C GLU A 53 -11.35 2.03 7.80
N ARG A 54 -11.48 3.34 8.05
CA ARG A 54 -12.77 4.04 7.94
C ARG A 54 -13.26 4.11 6.51
N GLU A 55 -12.37 4.41 5.56
CA GLU A 55 -12.72 4.42 4.13
C GLU A 55 -13.18 3.04 3.68
N VAL A 56 -12.41 1.97 4.00
CA VAL A 56 -12.81 0.59 3.70
C VAL A 56 -14.18 0.25 4.30
N THR A 57 -14.42 0.63 5.55
CA THR A 57 -15.72 0.42 6.21
C THR A 57 -16.85 1.18 5.51
N GLN A 58 -16.62 2.44 5.14
CA GLN A 58 -17.59 3.27 4.42
C GLN A 58 -17.91 2.70 3.03
N LEU A 59 -16.93 2.10 2.35
CA LEU A 59 -17.13 1.43 1.06
C LEU A 59 -18.07 0.22 1.20
N PHE A 60 -17.94 -0.58 2.27
CA PHE A 60 -18.85 -1.69 2.55
C PHE A 60 -20.26 -1.23 2.92
N GLU A 61 -20.40 -0.18 3.72
CA GLU A 61 -21.71 0.35 4.14
C GLU A 61 -22.46 1.01 2.98
N THR A 62 -21.76 1.76 2.13
CA THR A 62 -22.37 2.49 0.99
C THR A 62 -22.76 1.55 -0.13
N SER A 63 -21.93 0.54 -0.42
CA SER A 63 -22.17 -0.37 -1.53
C SER A 63 -23.14 -1.51 -1.20
N GLY A 64 -23.34 -1.81 0.10
CA GLY A 64 -24.17 -2.93 0.57
C GLY A 64 -23.67 -4.31 0.13
N ASN A 65 -22.49 -4.38 -0.49
CA ASN A 65 -21.92 -5.59 -1.08
C ASN A 65 -20.98 -6.29 -0.09
N GLU A 66 -20.86 -7.61 -0.23
CA GLU A 66 -19.91 -8.42 0.56
C GLU A 66 -18.49 -8.36 0.00
N LEU A 67 -18.28 -7.76 -1.19
CA LEU A 67 -16.99 -7.64 -1.87
C LEU A 67 -16.70 -6.18 -2.24
N VAL A 68 -15.49 -5.72 -1.90
CA VAL A 68 -14.92 -4.44 -2.35
C VAL A 68 -13.51 -4.71 -2.87
N CYS A 69 -13.15 -4.13 -4.02
CA CYS A 69 -11.83 -4.27 -4.62
C CYS A 69 -11.27 -2.93 -5.07
N ASP A 70 -9.95 -2.83 -5.09
CA ASP A 70 -9.25 -1.69 -5.67
C ASP A 70 -9.57 -1.56 -7.16
N GLY A 71 -9.81 -0.33 -7.63
CA GLY A 71 -10.23 -0.06 -9.01
C GLY A 71 -11.75 0.00 -9.21
N SER A 72 -12.56 -0.29 -8.20
CA SER A 72 -14.03 -0.31 -8.34
C SER A 72 -14.72 1.06 -8.26
N GLN A 73 -14.07 2.05 -7.63
CA GLN A 73 -14.61 3.43 -7.52
C GLN A 73 -13.71 4.47 -8.17
N GLU A 74 -12.39 4.32 -8.04
CA GLU A 74 -11.39 5.18 -8.66
C GLU A 74 -10.48 4.34 -9.55
N SER A 75 -10.06 4.91 -10.68
CA SER A 75 -9.17 4.21 -11.60
C SER A 75 -7.80 3.98 -10.96
N GLY A 76 -7.45 2.71 -10.73
CA GLY A 76 -6.14 2.35 -10.20
C GLY A 76 -5.03 2.58 -11.22
N SER A 77 -3.78 2.70 -10.77
CA SER A 77 -2.63 2.78 -11.69
C SER A 77 -1.91 1.44 -11.73
N LEU A 78 -1.59 0.97 -12.94
CA LEU A 78 -0.75 -0.19 -13.15
C LEU A 78 0.57 0.24 -13.78
N VAL A 79 1.68 -0.23 -13.22
CA VAL A 79 3.02 0.16 -13.62
C VAL A 79 3.65 -0.93 -14.50
N PRO A 80 4.02 -0.62 -15.76
CA PRO A 80 4.81 -1.52 -16.60
C PRO A 80 6.17 -1.87 -15.98
N GLY A 81 6.60 -3.12 -16.12
CA GLY A 81 7.84 -3.64 -15.57
C GLY A 81 7.74 -4.19 -14.15
N GLU A 82 6.62 -3.94 -13.46
CA GLU A 82 6.40 -4.39 -12.09
C GLU A 82 5.25 -5.40 -11.98
N GLU A 83 5.29 -6.20 -10.92
CA GLU A 83 4.20 -7.09 -10.55
C GLU A 83 3.14 -6.28 -9.80
N ASN A 84 2.01 -6.03 -10.47
CA ASN A 84 0.91 -5.30 -9.90
C ASN A 84 -0.04 -6.27 -9.20
N HIS A 85 -0.44 -5.95 -7.97
CA HIS A 85 -1.39 -6.74 -7.20
C HIS A 85 -2.70 -5.97 -7.07
N ILE A 86 -3.80 -6.66 -7.37
CA ILE A 86 -5.14 -6.13 -7.11
C ILE A 86 -5.62 -6.75 -5.81
N PHE A 87 -6.05 -5.88 -4.90
CA PHE A 87 -6.54 -6.28 -3.60
C PHE A 87 -8.07 -6.25 -3.58
N CYS A 88 -8.64 -7.27 -2.98
CA CYS A 88 -10.05 -7.28 -2.62
C CYS A 88 -10.22 -7.62 -1.15
N SER A 89 -11.19 -6.97 -0.53
CA SER A 89 -11.67 -7.26 0.81
C SER A 89 -13.05 -7.91 0.69
N ILE A 90 -13.26 -8.97 1.46
CA ILE A 90 -14.51 -9.73 1.51
C ILE A 90 -15.07 -9.62 2.92
N ASN A 91 -16.24 -9.00 3.10
CA ASN A 91 -16.91 -8.95 4.40
C ASN A 91 -17.83 -10.17 4.57
N ALA A 92 -17.25 -11.27 5.05
CA ALA A 92 -17.97 -12.53 5.26
C ALA A 92 -18.96 -12.43 6.44
N LYS A 93 -20.25 -12.59 6.15
CA LYS A 93 -21.32 -12.61 7.18
C LYS A 93 -21.46 -13.96 7.89
N THR A 94 -20.98 -15.04 7.28
CA THR A 94 -21.17 -16.42 7.76
C THR A 94 -19.84 -17.17 7.76
N GLN A 95 -19.49 -17.81 8.88
CA GLN A 95 -18.28 -18.63 9.03
C GLN A 95 -18.33 -19.87 8.12
N LYS A 96 -17.15 -20.41 7.78
CA LYS A 96 -16.94 -21.72 7.12
C LYS A 96 -17.47 -21.85 5.69
N ASN A 97 -17.55 -20.75 4.94
CA ASN A 97 -17.80 -20.85 3.51
C ASN A 97 -16.47 -20.73 2.75
N ASP A 98 -16.39 -21.41 1.62
CA ASP A 98 -15.28 -21.23 0.70
C ASP A 98 -15.58 -20.05 -0.21
N TYR A 99 -14.66 -19.09 -0.25
CA TYR A 99 -14.80 -17.88 -1.05
C TYR A 99 -13.91 -17.97 -2.28
N TYR A 100 -14.46 -17.56 -3.43
CA TYR A 100 -13.78 -17.56 -4.71
C TYR A 100 -13.90 -16.19 -5.35
N VAL A 101 -12.79 -15.69 -5.89
CA VAL A 101 -12.74 -14.50 -6.74
C VAL A 101 -12.14 -14.93 -8.06
N VAL A 102 -12.89 -14.74 -9.14
CA VAL A 102 -12.56 -15.22 -10.47
C VAL A 102 -12.59 -14.06 -11.45
N TYR A 103 -11.57 -13.99 -12.28
CA TYR A 103 -11.56 -13.15 -13.46
C TYR A 103 -12.59 -13.63 -14.51
N GLU A 104 -13.47 -12.74 -14.96
CA GLU A 104 -14.48 -13.06 -15.99
C GLU A 104 -14.07 -12.52 -17.37
N LYS A 105 -13.79 -11.22 -17.47
CA LYS A 105 -13.55 -10.54 -18.75
C LYS A 105 -12.59 -9.37 -18.60
N ILE A 106 -11.74 -9.13 -19.60
CA ILE A 106 -10.86 -7.96 -19.71
C ILE A 106 -11.23 -7.19 -20.96
N GLU A 107 -11.22 -5.87 -20.84
CA GLU A 107 -11.36 -4.93 -21.95
C GLU A 107 -10.19 -3.95 -21.87
N ALA A 108 -9.49 -3.74 -22.96
CA ALA A 108 -8.36 -2.83 -23.05
C ALA A 108 -8.63 -1.75 -24.11
N SER A 109 -8.04 -0.57 -23.90
CA SER A 109 -8.08 0.52 -24.86
C SER A 109 -6.77 1.32 -24.81
N GLY A 110 -6.58 2.25 -25.75
CA GLY A 110 -5.38 3.11 -25.78
C GLY A 110 -4.16 2.49 -26.48
N GLY A 111 -4.34 1.47 -27.33
CA GLY A 111 -3.23 0.82 -28.04
C GLY A 111 -2.78 -0.51 -27.43
N ILE A 112 -3.37 -0.87 -26.29
CA ILE A 112 -3.26 -2.20 -25.70
C ILE A 112 -4.39 -3.08 -26.25
N SER A 113 -4.09 -4.33 -26.60
CA SER A 113 -5.13 -5.29 -27.02
C SER A 113 -5.60 -6.17 -25.86
N ASP A 114 -6.87 -6.57 -25.84
CA ASP A 114 -7.42 -7.47 -24.81
C ASP A 114 -6.58 -8.76 -24.65
N ARG A 115 -6.10 -9.30 -25.78
CA ARG A 115 -5.26 -10.50 -25.81
C ARG A 115 -3.92 -10.29 -25.11
N GLU A 116 -3.35 -9.10 -25.24
CA GLU A 116 -2.09 -8.74 -24.58
C GLU A 116 -2.28 -8.69 -23.06
N VAL A 117 -3.33 -8.01 -22.59
CA VAL A 117 -3.66 -7.93 -21.16
C VAL A 117 -3.98 -9.29 -20.55
N ILE A 118 -4.68 -10.17 -21.28
CA ILE A 118 -4.96 -11.54 -20.81
C ILE A 118 -3.66 -12.31 -20.51
N ASN A 119 -2.58 -12.03 -21.22
CA ASN A 119 -1.27 -12.65 -20.96
C ASN A 119 -0.54 -12.01 -19.77
N TRP A 120 -0.88 -10.77 -19.40
CA TRP A 120 -0.33 -10.10 -18.23
C TRP A 120 -0.90 -10.68 -16.93
N VAL A 121 -2.13 -11.19 -16.94
CA VAL A 121 -2.76 -11.76 -15.74
C VAL A 121 -2.17 -13.14 -15.42
N THR A 122 -1.33 -13.19 -14.40
CA THR A 122 -0.64 -14.41 -13.96
C THR A 122 -1.52 -15.24 -13.02
N ARG A 123 -2.25 -14.60 -12.12
CA ARG A 123 -3.23 -15.24 -11.22
C ARG A 123 -4.64 -14.82 -11.61
N LYS A 124 -5.44 -15.78 -12.09
CA LYS A 124 -6.81 -15.56 -12.58
C LYS A 124 -7.89 -15.91 -11.57
N THR A 125 -7.53 -16.69 -10.55
CA THR A 125 -8.46 -17.16 -9.53
C THR A 125 -7.77 -17.12 -8.19
N TRP A 126 -8.51 -16.64 -7.20
CA TRP A 126 -8.15 -16.72 -5.80
C TRP A 126 -9.27 -17.45 -5.07
N SER A 127 -8.88 -18.29 -4.11
CA SER A 127 -9.82 -19.01 -3.26
C SER A 127 -9.25 -19.15 -1.86
N GLU A 128 -10.12 -19.03 -0.86
CA GLU A 128 -9.77 -19.27 0.53
C GLU A 128 -10.91 -20.04 1.20
N SER A 129 -10.54 -21.13 1.87
CA SER A 129 -11.45 -21.95 2.67
C SER A 129 -11.52 -21.42 4.09
N ASP A 130 -12.64 -21.65 4.77
CA ASP A 130 -12.83 -21.29 6.18
C ASP A 130 -12.61 -19.78 6.47
N PHE A 131 -13.08 -18.91 5.57
CA PHE A 131 -12.87 -17.47 5.70
C PHE A 131 -13.47 -16.92 7.02
N PRO A 132 -12.73 -16.11 7.80
CA PRO A 132 -13.20 -15.63 9.09
C PRO A 132 -14.38 -14.65 8.94
N THR A 133 -15.36 -14.71 9.85
CA THR A 133 -16.44 -13.72 9.88
C THR A 133 -15.93 -12.33 10.19
N ASN A 134 -16.48 -11.33 9.50
CA ASN A 134 -16.12 -9.91 9.64
C ASN A 134 -14.63 -9.60 9.39
N ASP A 135 -13.86 -10.53 8.82
CA ASP A 135 -12.56 -10.19 8.28
C ASP A 135 -12.77 -9.19 7.13
N ARG A 136 -12.03 -8.08 7.18
CA ARG A 136 -12.08 -7.02 6.15
C ARG A 136 -10.70 -6.77 5.55
N ASP A 137 -9.73 -7.59 5.92
CA ASP A 137 -8.36 -7.40 5.50
C ASP A 137 -8.26 -7.61 3.99
N PRO A 138 -7.56 -6.71 3.28
CA PRO A 138 -7.35 -6.87 1.85
C PRO A 138 -6.51 -8.12 1.56
N ARG A 139 -6.95 -8.92 0.59
CA ARG A 139 -6.27 -10.11 0.09
C ARG A 139 -5.78 -9.88 -1.33
N LYS A 140 -4.60 -10.43 -1.67
CA LYS A 140 -4.04 -10.41 -3.03
C LYS A 140 -4.82 -11.38 -3.92
N THR A 141 -5.86 -10.88 -4.57
CA THR A 141 -6.78 -11.71 -5.36
C THR A 141 -6.30 -11.91 -6.79
N LEU A 142 -5.87 -10.85 -7.47
CA LEU A 142 -5.36 -10.92 -8.82
C LEU A 142 -3.94 -10.36 -8.89
N THR A 143 -3.19 -10.88 -9.83
CA THR A 143 -1.81 -10.47 -10.08
C THR A 143 -1.63 -10.26 -11.56
N VAL A 144 -1.11 -9.08 -11.90
CA VAL A 144 -0.93 -8.60 -13.27
C VAL A 144 0.53 -8.23 -13.44
N SER A 145 1.26 -8.98 -14.26
CA SER A 145 2.64 -8.72 -14.63
C SER A 145 2.65 -8.04 -16.00
N ILE A 146 2.91 -6.74 -16.00
CA ILE A 146 2.91 -5.93 -17.21
C ILE A 146 4.36 -5.82 -17.72
N PRO A 147 4.66 -6.21 -18.97
CA PRO A 147 5.99 -6.03 -19.55
C PRO A 147 6.43 -4.55 -19.56
N GLU A 148 7.72 -4.27 -19.42
CA GLU A 148 8.26 -2.89 -19.49
C GLU A 148 7.94 -2.19 -20.83
N GLU A 149 7.88 -2.97 -21.91
CA GLU A 149 7.61 -2.50 -23.27
C GLU A 149 6.12 -2.25 -23.54
N ALA A 150 5.23 -2.54 -22.58
CA ALA A 150 3.80 -2.38 -22.75
C ALA A 150 3.42 -0.93 -23.12
N SER A 151 2.43 -0.81 -23.99
CA SER A 151 1.82 0.49 -24.33
C SER A 151 1.03 1.02 -23.14
N GLU A 152 0.96 2.34 -23.01
CA GLU A 152 0.07 3.00 -22.05
C GLU A 152 -1.36 2.93 -22.54
N GLY A 153 -2.32 2.86 -21.62
CA GLY A 153 -3.73 2.74 -21.98
C GLY A 153 -4.62 2.44 -20.78
N ASP A 154 -5.91 2.26 -21.04
CA ASP A 154 -6.89 1.95 -20.00
C ASP A 154 -7.26 0.47 -20.08
N VAL A 155 -7.30 -0.20 -18.93
CA VAL A 155 -7.61 -1.61 -18.77
C VAL A 155 -8.76 -1.75 -17.79
N ARG A 156 -9.85 -2.35 -18.24
CA ARG A 156 -11.00 -2.73 -17.41
C ARG A 156 -10.97 -4.23 -17.17
N ILE A 157 -10.94 -4.62 -15.90
CA ILE A 157 -10.97 -6.02 -15.46
C ILE A 157 -12.30 -6.28 -14.78
N ASN A 158 -13.06 -7.21 -15.33
CA ASN A 158 -14.29 -7.69 -14.75
C ASN A 158 -14.00 -8.93 -13.88
N ILE A 159 -14.42 -8.87 -12.63
CA ILE A 159 -14.27 -9.94 -11.65
C ILE A 159 -15.64 -10.38 -11.14
N ASP A 160 -15.83 -11.68 -10.97
CA ASP A 160 -16.97 -12.26 -10.26
C ASP A 160 -16.48 -12.89 -8.97
N ALA A 161 -17.26 -12.77 -7.91
CA ALA A 161 -16.99 -13.43 -6.65
C ALA A 161 -18.19 -14.22 -6.18
N TYR A 162 -17.93 -15.42 -5.68
CA TYR A 162 -18.96 -16.31 -5.17
C TYR A 162 -18.45 -17.07 -3.96
N LYS A 163 -19.39 -17.49 -3.12
CA LYS A 163 -19.13 -18.45 -2.05
C LYS A 163 -19.78 -19.78 -2.36
N ILE A 164 -19.17 -20.86 -1.89
CA ILE A 164 -19.76 -22.19 -1.87
C ILE A 164 -20.17 -22.50 -0.44
N THR A 165 -21.45 -22.81 -0.24
CA THR A 165 -22.00 -23.20 1.07
C THR A 165 -21.65 -24.65 1.41
N GLU A 166 -21.88 -25.06 2.66
CA GLU A 166 -21.76 -26.47 3.08
C GLU A 166 -22.67 -27.41 2.25
N THR A 167 -23.75 -26.89 1.66
CA THR A 167 -24.65 -27.64 0.77
C THR A 167 -24.12 -27.77 -0.67
N GLY A 168 -23.00 -27.12 -0.99
CA GLY A 168 -22.43 -27.06 -2.33
C GLY A 168 -23.08 -26.02 -3.26
N GLU A 169 -23.93 -25.14 -2.73
CA GLU A 169 -24.60 -24.11 -3.51
C GLU A 169 -23.67 -22.92 -3.77
N ARG A 170 -23.60 -22.46 -5.03
CA ARG A 170 -22.84 -21.27 -5.43
C ARG A 170 -23.70 -20.02 -5.27
N ILE A 171 -23.29 -19.12 -4.38
CA ILE A 171 -23.97 -17.84 -4.13
C ILE A 171 -23.05 -16.69 -4.56
N SER A 172 -23.50 -15.83 -5.47
CA SER A 172 -22.74 -14.64 -5.90
C SER A 172 -22.72 -13.56 -4.81
N LEU A 173 -21.57 -12.90 -4.65
CA LEU A 173 -21.27 -11.94 -3.58
C LEU A 173 -21.49 -10.47 -4.01
N GLY A 174 -22.50 -10.23 -4.84
CA GLY A 174 -22.81 -8.88 -5.33
C GLY A 174 -22.56 -8.68 -6.83
N GLY A 175 -22.52 -9.78 -7.59
CA GLY A 175 -22.38 -9.81 -9.04
C GLY A 175 -20.99 -9.39 -9.54
N SER A 176 -20.83 -9.46 -10.86
CA SER A 176 -19.62 -9.05 -11.55
C SER A 176 -19.29 -7.57 -11.31
N LYS A 177 -18.08 -7.27 -10.86
CA LYS A 177 -17.55 -5.91 -10.64
C LYS A 177 -16.57 -5.55 -11.74
N ASN A 178 -16.72 -4.35 -12.29
CA ASN A 178 -15.74 -3.77 -13.19
C ASN A 178 -14.70 -3.00 -12.37
N LEU A 179 -13.44 -3.28 -12.61
CA LEU A 179 -12.30 -2.58 -12.04
C LEU A 179 -11.61 -1.83 -13.17
N ASP A 180 -11.54 -0.50 -13.06
CA ASP A 180 -10.90 0.34 -14.05
C ASP A 180 -9.46 0.65 -13.61
N PHE A 181 -8.52 0.44 -14.52
CA PHE A 181 -7.10 0.70 -14.30
C PHE A 181 -6.50 1.47 -15.46
N LYS A 182 -5.49 2.28 -15.15
CA LYS A 182 -4.70 3.01 -16.13
C LYS A 182 -3.26 2.50 -16.11
N VAL A 183 -2.82 1.96 -17.24
CA VAL A 183 -1.43 1.57 -17.46
C VAL A 183 -0.65 2.82 -17.81
N THR A 184 0.19 3.27 -16.88
CA THR A 184 1.02 4.47 -17.07
C THR A 184 2.44 4.16 -16.64
N ARG A 185 3.42 4.54 -17.46
CA ARG A 185 4.80 4.47 -17.02
C ARG A 185 4.99 5.46 -15.89
N THR A 186 5.66 5.04 -14.83
CA THR A 186 6.11 5.93 -13.77
C THR A 186 7.14 6.87 -14.39
N GLY A 187 6.67 7.96 -14.98
CA GLY A 187 7.53 9.08 -15.34
C GLY A 187 8.35 9.46 -14.12
N ILE A 188 9.62 9.76 -14.34
CA ILE A 188 10.75 10.02 -13.43
C ILE A 188 10.46 10.98 -12.22
N VAL A 189 9.25 11.45 -12.02
CA VAL A 189 8.89 12.59 -11.17
C VAL A 189 8.51 12.23 -9.72
N ARG A 190 8.40 10.96 -9.31
CA ARG A 190 7.97 10.63 -7.93
C ARG A 190 9.06 10.43 -6.86
N ASN A 191 10.35 10.56 -7.18
CA ASN A 191 11.43 10.49 -6.18
C ASN A 191 11.78 11.83 -5.50
N VAL A 192 10.97 12.88 -5.63
CA VAL A 192 11.27 14.21 -5.04
C VAL A 192 10.43 14.56 -3.80
N LEU A 193 9.48 13.71 -3.40
CA LEU A 193 8.66 13.99 -2.20
C LEU A 193 8.64 12.77 -1.28
N CYS A 194 9.75 12.58 -0.57
CA CYS A 194 9.72 12.16 0.83
C CYS A 194 9.26 13.36 1.69
#